data_AF-A0A4Y6V3N8-F1
#
_entry.id   AF-A0A4Y6V3N8-F1
#
_cell.length_a   1.000
_cell.length_b   1.000
_cell.length_c   1.000
_cell.angle_alpha   90.00
_cell.angle_beta   90.00
_cell.angle_gamma   90.00
#
_symmetry.space_group_name_H-M   'P 1'
#
loop_
_entity.id
_entity.type
_entity.pdbx_description
1 polymer ?
#
loop_
_entity_poly.entity_id
_entity_poly.type
_entity_poly.pdbx_seq_one_letter_code
_entity_poly.pdbx_strand_id
1 'polypeptide(L)'
;MTSARERLNRMRSEGASQEEAFALFDSLEAADSPGMLDLWRGSEIATGHPLEGLLTVSGWYGKQFDSAEHVHPLVFQKKNGDLYAVNPIWIPMNLPFDKIPRGPIRPAMTLARPFVRTRKSAARLRQIEYRGTVSAAMVYDHKDIIDVFRKVDEDTRFAVMDVKSLNSDKSYFFVLERMRGKAFRP
;
A
#
# COMPACT_ATOMS: atom_id res chain seq x y z
N MET A 1 14.88 -25.03 -1.18
CA MET A 1 13.63 -24.24 -1.18
C MET A 1 14.00 -22.79 -1.48
N THR A 2 13.37 -22.16 -2.47
CA THR A 2 13.57 -20.74 -2.80
C THR A 2 13.06 -19.87 -1.65
N SER A 3 13.83 -18.86 -1.25
CA SER A 3 13.47 -17.97 -0.13
C SER A 3 12.21 -17.16 -0.43
N ALA A 4 11.51 -16.70 0.61
CA ALA A 4 10.35 -15.81 0.46
C ALA A 4 10.70 -14.54 -0.35
N ARG A 5 11.89 -13.97 -0.11
CA ARG A 5 12.39 -12.78 -0.81
C ARG A 5 12.59 -13.03 -2.30
N GLU A 6 13.17 -14.16 -2.67
CA GLU A 6 13.37 -14.53 -4.08
C GLU A 6 12.04 -14.74 -4.81
N ARG A 7 11.08 -15.45 -4.17
CA ARG A 7 9.71 -15.62 -4.71
C ARG A 7 9.05 -14.26 -4.92
N LEU A 8 9.13 -13.37 -3.93
CA LEU A 8 8.56 -12.03 -4.02
C LEU A 8 9.20 -11.19 -5.14
N ASN A 9 10.53 -11.23 -5.27
CA ASN A 9 11.23 -10.50 -6.31
C ASN A 9 10.82 -10.97 -7.71
N ARG A 10 10.68 -12.29 -7.90
CA ARG A 10 10.17 -12.87 -9.16
C ARG A 10 8.76 -12.37 -9.47
N MET A 11 7.85 -12.40 -8.49
CA MET A 11 6.49 -11.89 -8.67
C MET A 11 6.45 -10.40 -9.03
N ARG A 12 7.36 -9.58 -8.47
CA ARG A 12 7.46 -8.15 -8.81
C ARG A 12 7.95 -7.90 -10.23
N SER A 13 8.85 -8.74 -10.75
CA SER A 13 9.40 -8.57 -12.10
C SER A 13 8.50 -9.15 -13.18
N GLU A 14 7.86 -10.28 -12.91
CA GLU A 14 7.14 -11.07 -13.92
C GLU A 14 5.60 -11.00 -13.75
N GLY A 15 5.13 -10.48 -12.62
CA GLY A 15 3.75 -10.67 -12.18
C GLY A 15 3.52 -12.03 -11.52
N ALA A 16 2.30 -12.24 -11.05
CA ALA A 16 1.87 -13.48 -10.39
C ALA A 16 0.37 -13.72 -10.61
N SER A 17 -0.08 -14.96 -10.46
CA SER A 17 -1.52 -15.23 -10.32
C SER A 17 -2.00 -14.85 -8.92
N GLN A 18 -3.31 -14.70 -8.75
CA GLN A 18 -3.92 -14.48 -7.42
C GLN A 18 -3.61 -15.64 -6.48
N GLU A 19 -3.70 -16.89 -6.96
CA GLU A 19 -3.39 -18.08 -6.16
C GLU A 19 -1.93 -18.08 -5.72
N GLU A 20 -1.01 -17.71 -6.61
CA GLU A 20 0.40 -17.70 -6.30
C GLU A 20 0.76 -16.62 -5.26
N ALA A 21 0.18 -15.43 -5.41
CA ALA A 21 0.34 -14.34 -4.46
C ALA A 21 -0.20 -14.71 -3.08
N PHE A 22 -1.41 -15.30 -3.00
CA PHE A 22 -1.95 -15.82 -1.75
C PHE A 22 -1.10 -16.95 -1.16
N ALA A 23 -0.61 -17.88 -1.97
CA ALA A 23 0.25 -18.96 -1.50
C ALA A 23 1.58 -18.46 -0.91
N LEU A 24 2.14 -17.35 -1.43
CA LEU A 24 3.25 -16.67 -0.76
C LEU A 24 2.76 -16.02 0.53
N PHE A 25 1.72 -15.19 0.48
CA PHE A 25 1.18 -14.46 1.63
C PHE A 25 0.88 -15.37 2.84
N ASP A 26 0.22 -16.51 2.60
CA ASP A 26 -0.16 -17.47 3.62
C ASP A 26 1.03 -18.23 4.22
N SER A 27 2.16 -18.28 3.51
CA SER A 27 3.40 -18.92 4.00
C SER A 27 4.28 -18.01 4.85
N LEU A 28 3.96 -16.71 4.92
CA LEU A 28 4.77 -15.71 5.61
C LEU A 28 4.35 -15.55 7.08
N GLU A 29 5.31 -15.14 7.91
CA GLU A 29 5.05 -14.80 9.30
C GLU A 29 4.13 -13.58 9.44
N ALA A 30 3.41 -13.52 10.57
CA ALA A 30 2.67 -12.33 10.95
C ALA A 30 3.60 -11.13 11.14
N ALA A 31 3.15 -9.96 10.69
CA ALA A 31 3.77 -8.70 11.03
C ALA A 31 3.23 -8.21 12.38
N ASP A 32 4.09 -7.63 13.21
CA ASP A 32 3.68 -6.95 14.43
C ASP A 32 3.58 -5.42 14.21
N SER A 33 2.78 -4.74 15.05
CA SER A 33 2.55 -3.30 14.88
C SER A 33 3.81 -2.44 15.14
N PRO A 34 4.65 -2.72 16.15
CA PRO A 34 5.95 -2.04 16.30
C PRO A 34 6.85 -2.18 15.06
N GLY A 35 6.88 -3.37 14.46
CA GLY A 35 7.62 -3.67 13.24
C GLY A 35 7.10 -2.94 11.99
N MET A 36 5.97 -2.23 12.05
CA MET A 36 5.41 -1.44 10.95
C MET A 36 5.78 0.05 11.00
N LEU A 37 6.37 0.55 12.09
CA LEU A 37 6.73 1.97 12.21
C LEU A 37 7.70 2.41 11.10
N ASP A 38 7.86 3.72 10.91
CA ASP A 38 8.68 4.39 9.89
C ASP A 38 7.99 4.69 8.55
N LEU A 39 8.80 5.25 7.63
CA LEU A 39 8.48 5.46 6.24
C LEU A 39 8.74 4.19 5.44
N TRP A 40 7.77 3.79 4.63
CA TRP A 40 7.87 2.65 3.74
C TRP A 40 7.63 3.07 2.31
N ARG A 41 8.47 2.60 1.40
CA ARG A 41 8.27 2.76 -0.04
C ARG A 41 7.42 1.62 -0.56
N GLY A 42 6.36 1.97 -1.27
CA GLY A 42 5.42 1.03 -1.86
C GLY A 42 5.76 0.66 -3.30
N SER A 43 5.45 -0.57 -3.67
CA SER A 43 5.31 -1.00 -5.07
C SER A 43 4.23 -2.05 -5.19
N GLU A 44 3.49 -2.05 -6.28
CA GLU A 44 2.45 -3.05 -6.56
C GLU A 44 3.04 -4.35 -7.12
N ILE A 45 2.26 -5.44 -7.07
CA ILE A 45 2.52 -6.67 -7.81
C ILE A 45 1.45 -6.81 -8.89
N ALA A 46 1.87 -7.08 -10.13
CA ALA A 46 0.94 -7.32 -11.23
C ALA A 46 0.23 -8.67 -11.05
N THR A 47 -1.03 -8.61 -10.61
CA THR A 47 -1.90 -9.76 -10.35
C THR A 47 -3.27 -9.63 -11.03
N GLY A 48 -3.44 -8.57 -11.83
CA GLY A 48 -4.61 -8.32 -12.67
C GLY A 48 -5.74 -7.55 -11.98
N HIS A 49 -5.49 -6.94 -10.82
CA HIS A 49 -6.47 -6.11 -10.11
C HIS A 49 -6.67 -4.74 -10.81
N PRO A 50 -7.91 -4.19 -10.90
CA PRO A 50 -8.21 -2.95 -11.64
C PRO A 50 -7.44 -1.68 -11.20
N LEU A 51 -7.01 -1.62 -9.94
CA LEU A 51 -6.22 -0.50 -9.40
C LEU A 51 -4.75 -0.49 -9.84
N GLU A 52 -4.25 -1.59 -10.40
CA GLU A 52 -2.84 -1.72 -10.78
C GLU A 52 -2.42 -0.67 -11.81
N GLY A 53 -1.23 -0.11 -11.62
CA GLY A 53 -0.63 0.93 -12.44
C GLY A 53 -1.03 2.35 -12.03
N LEU A 54 -2.18 2.55 -11.37
CA LEU A 54 -2.67 3.90 -11.02
C LEU A 54 -1.83 4.57 -9.94
N LEU A 55 -1.49 3.85 -8.87
CA LEU A 55 -0.65 4.38 -7.81
C LEU A 55 0.73 4.76 -8.34
N THR A 56 1.32 3.89 -9.18
CA THR A 56 2.62 4.13 -9.83
C THR A 56 2.63 5.44 -10.62
N VAL A 57 1.65 5.65 -11.52
CA VAL A 57 1.63 6.88 -12.36
C VAL A 57 1.22 8.14 -11.59
N SER A 58 0.48 7.99 -10.48
CA SER A 58 0.09 9.11 -9.63
C SER A 58 1.27 9.71 -8.84
N GLY A 59 2.38 8.97 -8.73
CA GLY A 59 3.52 9.37 -7.91
C GLY A 59 3.39 9.02 -6.44
N TRP A 60 2.56 8.01 -6.15
CA TRP A 60 2.55 7.37 -4.85
C TRP A 60 3.95 6.86 -4.54
N TYR A 61 4.43 7.22 -3.35
CA TYR A 61 5.72 6.82 -2.82
C TYR A 61 5.56 5.63 -1.88
N GLY A 62 4.53 5.66 -1.03
CA GLY A 62 4.28 4.61 -0.05
C GLY A 62 3.47 5.10 1.14
N LYS A 63 3.84 4.68 2.35
CA LYS A 63 3.07 4.87 3.58
C LYS A 63 4.01 5.30 4.73
N GLN A 64 3.49 6.08 5.67
CA GLN A 64 4.21 6.48 6.89
C GLN A 64 3.41 6.02 8.11
N PHE A 65 4.07 5.31 9.02
CA PHE A 65 3.47 4.82 10.26
C PHE A 65 4.21 5.47 11.44
N ASP A 66 3.60 6.50 12.03
CA ASP A 66 4.21 7.23 13.16
C ASP A 66 3.91 6.54 14.49
N SER A 67 2.72 5.94 14.61
CA SER A 67 2.32 5.11 15.75
C SER A 67 1.13 4.22 15.38
N ALA A 68 0.63 3.44 16.33
CA ALA A 68 -0.58 2.66 16.15
C ALA A 68 -1.84 3.51 15.85
N GLU A 69 -1.90 4.77 16.32
CA GLU A 69 -3.06 5.66 16.09
C GLU A 69 -2.80 6.72 15.01
N HIS A 70 -1.57 6.82 14.49
CA HIS A 70 -1.18 7.87 13.55
C HIS A 70 -0.47 7.27 12.35
N VAL A 71 -1.25 7.03 11.28
CA VAL A 71 -0.75 6.51 10.01
C VAL A 71 -1.17 7.40 8.84
N HIS A 72 -0.22 7.67 7.94
CA HIS A 72 -0.44 8.34 6.67
C HIS A 72 -0.41 7.28 5.55
N PRO A 73 -1.58 6.78 5.12
CA PRO A 73 -1.66 5.65 4.20
C PRO A 73 -1.23 5.98 2.77
N LEU A 74 -1.14 7.27 2.44
CA LEU A 74 -0.80 7.76 1.11
C LEU A 74 0.24 8.88 1.21
N VAL A 75 1.50 8.51 1.01
CA VAL A 75 2.62 9.44 0.84
C VAL A 75 2.97 9.50 -0.64
N PHE A 76 3.12 10.70 -1.18
CA PHE A 76 3.44 10.98 -2.58
C PHE A 76 4.77 11.71 -2.71
N GLN A 77 5.43 11.57 -3.86
CA GLN A 77 6.68 12.24 -4.16
C GLN A 77 6.54 13.28 -5.29
N LYS A 78 7.02 14.49 -5.04
CA LYS A 78 7.16 15.54 -6.05
C LYS A 78 8.34 15.24 -6.99
N LYS A 79 8.41 15.93 -8.14
CA LYS A 79 9.55 15.78 -9.08
C LYS A 79 10.91 16.14 -8.46
N ASN A 80 10.94 17.08 -7.52
CA ASN A 80 12.16 17.47 -6.79
C ASN A 80 12.55 16.51 -5.65
N GLY A 81 11.82 15.41 -5.46
CA GLY A 81 12.10 14.41 -4.43
C GLY A 81 11.36 14.60 -3.12
N ASP A 82 10.76 15.77 -2.87
CA ASP A 82 10.00 16.05 -1.64
C ASP A 82 8.80 15.12 -1.49
N LEU A 83 8.52 14.74 -0.25
CA LEU A 83 7.36 13.95 0.11
C LEU A 83 6.21 14.83 0.65
N TYR A 84 4.98 14.36 0.48
CA TYR A 84 3.79 14.95 1.07
C TYR A 84 2.71 13.88 1.26
N ALA A 85 1.91 14.01 2.32
CA ALA A 85 0.80 13.09 2.59
C ALA A 85 -0.50 13.60 1.95
N VAL A 86 -1.35 12.67 1.54
CA VAL A 86 -2.68 12.94 0.96
C VAL A 86 -3.73 12.23 1.77
N ASN A 87 -4.87 12.89 2.02
CA ASN A 87 -6.00 12.24 2.69
C ASN A 87 -6.73 11.31 1.70
N PRO A 88 -6.87 10.00 1.98
CA PRO A 88 -7.59 9.06 1.11
C PRO A 88 -9.04 9.45 0.85
N ILE A 89 -9.69 10.24 1.70
CA ILE A 89 -11.11 10.63 1.55
C ILE A 89 -11.42 11.18 0.16
N TRP A 90 -10.45 11.87 -0.45
CA TRP A 90 -10.54 12.46 -1.79
C TRP A 90 -10.51 11.47 -2.96
N ILE A 91 -10.36 10.17 -2.69
CA ILE A 91 -10.33 9.10 -3.72
C ILE A 91 -11.63 8.29 -3.61
N PRO A 92 -12.63 8.52 -4.47
CA PRO A 92 -13.87 7.73 -4.45
C PRO A 92 -13.60 6.30 -4.95
N MET A 93 -14.02 5.30 -4.18
CA MET A 93 -13.76 3.87 -4.49
C MET A 93 -14.69 3.30 -5.56
N ASN A 94 -15.73 4.03 -5.95
CA ASN A 94 -16.70 3.67 -6.98
C ASN A 94 -16.29 4.13 -8.40
N LEU A 95 -15.08 4.66 -8.57
CA LEU A 95 -14.58 5.07 -9.89
C LEU A 95 -14.21 3.85 -10.75
N PRO A 96 -14.40 3.92 -12.08
CA PRO A 96 -13.95 2.88 -13.00
C PRO A 96 -12.43 3.01 -13.22
N PHE A 97 -11.66 2.57 -12.23
CA PHE A 97 -10.21 2.73 -12.16
C PHE A 97 -9.46 2.17 -13.39
N ASP A 98 -9.95 1.07 -13.93
CA ASP A 98 -9.45 0.42 -15.15
C ASP A 98 -9.58 1.30 -16.41
N LYS A 99 -10.55 2.24 -16.41
CA LYS A 99 -10.85 3.13 -17.55
C LYS A 99 -10.17 4.49 -17.44
N ILE A 100 -9.46 4.78 -16.34
CA ILE A 100 -8.84 6.09 -16.14
C ILE A 100 -7.62 6.24 -17.07
N PRO A 101 -7.57 7.26 -17.95
CA PRO A 101 -6.40 7.52 -18.77
C PRO A 101 -5.17 7.80 -17.90
N ARG A 102 -4.11 7.02 -18.07
CA ARG A 102 -2.93 7.06 -17.18
C ARG A 102 -2.06 8.32 -17.38
N GLY A 103 -1.93 8.80 -18.61
CA GLY A 103 -1.10 9.95 -18.98
C GLY A 103 -1.34 11.23 -18.16
N PRO A 104 -2.59 11.69 -18.00
CA PRO A 104 -2.88 12.93 -17.26
C PRO A 104 -2.85 12.81 -15.73
N ILE A 105 -2.70 11.61 -15.14
CA ILE A 105 -2.82 11.44 -13.68
C ILE A 105 -1.76 12.25 -12.93
N ARG A 106 -0.49 12.16 -13.33
CA ARG A 106 0.61 12.89 -12.67
C ARG A 106 0.46 14.43 -12.77
N PRO A 107 0.17 15.04 -13.94
CA PRO A 107 -0.05 16.47 -14.00
C PRO A 107 -1.31 16.91 -13.23
N ALA A 108 -2.41 16.14 -13.28
CA ALA A 108 -3.62 16.43 -12.49
C ALA A 108 -3.33 16.41 -10.98
N MET A 109 -2.62 15.39 -10.49
CA MET A 109 -2.19 15.30 -9.09
C MET A 109 -1.30 16.50 -8.69
N THR A 110 -0.43 16.94 -9.59
CA THR A 110 0.45 18.11 -9.34
C THR A 110 -0.36 19.39 -9.15
N LEU A 111 -1.42 19.59 -9.94
CA LEU A 111 -2.30 20.74 -9.85
C LEU A 111 -3.21 20.68 -8.60
N ALA A 112 -3.75 19.49 -8.28
CA ALA A 112 -4.63 19.28 -7.13
C ALA A 112 -3.90 19.33 -5.76
N ARG A 113 -2.58 19.14 -5.75
CA ARG A 113 -1.74 19.04 -4.54
C ARG A 113 -2.06 20.04 -3.42
N PRO A 114 -2.22 21.37 -3.67
CA PRO A 114 -2.48 22.33 -2.59
C PRO A 114 -3.74 22.01 -1.78
N PHE A 115 -4.71 21.34 -2.40
CA PHE A 115 -6.01 21.01 -1.82
C PHE A 115 -6.06 19.61 -1.19
N VAL A 116 -5.33 18.65 -1.77
CA VAL A 116 -5.38 17.25 -1.30
C VAL A 116 -4.32 16.92 -0.25
N ARG A 117 -3.27 17.76 -0.13
CA ARG A 117 -2.21 17.56 0.87
C ARG A 117 -2.76 17.71 2.29
N THR A 118 -2.25 16.91 3.23
CA THR A 118 -2.68 16.94 4.63
C THR A 118 -1.51 16.66 5.58
N ARG A 119 -1.62 17.18 6.80
CA ARG A 119 -0.77 16.78 7.94
C ARG A 119 -1.45 15.79 8.90
N LYS A 120 -2.75 15.55 8.73
CA LYS A 120 -3.52 14.65 9.58
C LYS A 120 -3.31 13.21 9.13
N SER A 121 -3.15 12.29 10.08
CA SER A 121 -3.27 10.85 9.84
C SER A 121 -4.69 10.52 9.35
N ALA A 122 -4.85 9.39 8.68
CA ALA A 122 -6.12 8.95 8.12
C ALA A 122 -6.32 7.42 8.20
N ALA A 123 -5.52 6.77 9.03
CA ALA A 123 -5.55 5.35 9.31
C ALA A 123 -4.89 5.07 10.66
N ARG A 124 -5.10 3.84 11.14
CA ARG A 124 -4.53 3.29 12.37
C ARG A 124 -4.13 1.83 12.19
N LEU A 125 -3.23 1.33 13.02
CA LEU A 125 -2.82 -0.08 13.04
C LEU A 125 -3.61 -0.88 14.09
N ARG A 126 -4.06 -2.07 13.72
CA ARG A 126 -4.64 -3.05 14.63
C ARG A 126 -4.09 -4.44 14.32
N GLN A 127 -4.23 -5.36 15.27
CA GLN A 127 -4.04 -6.78 15.04
C GLN A 127 -5.38 -7.35 14.57
N ILE A 128 -5.41 -7.87 13.33
CA ILE A 128 -6.62 -8.41 12.70
C ILE A 128 -6.32 -9.81 12.20
N GLU A 129 -7.24 -10.74 12.46
CA GLU A 129 -7.18 -12.07 11.86
C GLU A 129 -7.60 -12.00 10.38
N TYR A 130 -6.73 -12.49 9.51
CA TYR A 130 -7.03 -12.64 8.10
C TYR A 130 -6.40 -13.94 7.60
N ARG A 131 -7.23 -14.79 6.98
CA ARG A 131 -6.85 -16.13 6.50
C ARG A 131 -6.19 -16.98 7.61
N GLY A 132 -6.81 -16.99 8.80
CA GLY A 132 -6.42 -17.84 9.92
C GLY A 132 -5.17 -17.42 10.68
N THR A 133 -4.58 -16.25 10.41
CA THR A 133 -3.46 -15.73 11.19
C THR A 133 -3.64 -14.26 11.51
N VAL A 134 -3.56 -13.92 12.80
CA VAL A 134 -3.57 -12.54 13.31
C VAL A 134 -2.29 -11.81 12.90
N SER A 135 -2.44 -10.63 12.31
CA SER A 135 -1.30 -9.83 11.85
C SER A 135 -1.59 -8.34 11.98
N ALA A 136 -0.53 -7.52 11.97
CA ALA A 136 -0.65 -6.08 11.85
C ALA A 136 -1.39 -5.74 10.55
N ALA A 137 -2.41 -4.91 10.68
CA ALA A 137 -3.22 -4.42 9.60
C ALA A 137 -3.48 -2.93 9.77
N MET A 138 -3.43 -2.18 8.68
CA MET A 138 -3.78 -0.77 8.64
C MET A 138 -5.24 -0.62 8.26
N VAL A 139 -6.03 -0.05 9.15
CA VAL A 139 -7.45 0.24 8.96
C VAL A 139 -7.59 1.71 8.62
N TYR A 140 -8.20 2.03 7.48
CA TYR A 140 -8.46 3.41 7.07
C TYR A 140 -9.61 4.00 7.88
N ASP A 141 -9.47 5.25 8.32
CA ASP A 141 -10.47 5.88 9.21
C ASP A 141 -11.80 6.15 8.49
N HIS A 142 -11.74 6.41 7.19
CA HIS A 142 -12.87 6.85 6.37
C HIS A 142 -12.99 6.10 5.04
N LYS A 143 -12.37 4.92 4.94
CA LYS A 143 -12.51 4.00 3.81
C LYS A 143 -12.76 2.60 4.35
N ASP A 144 -13.54 1.83 3.62
CA ASP A 144 -13.80 0.42 3.90
C ASP A 144 -12.67 -0.46 3.37
N ILE A 145 -11.44 -0.10 3.75
CA ILE A 145 -10.19 -0.70 3.33
C ILE A 145 -9.39 -1.13 4.56
N ILE A 146 -8.86 -2.35 4.51
CA ILE A 146 -7.92 -2.90 5.47
C ILE A 146 -6.71 -3.44 4.69
N ASP A 147 -5.54 -2.87 4.94
CA ASP A 147 -4.28 -3.38 4.40
C ASP A 147 -3.69 -4.36 5.42
N VAL A 148 -3.65 -5.66 5.11
CA VAL A 148 -3.10 -6.69 6.00
C VAL A 148 -1.65 -7.00 5.60
N PHE A 149 -0.73 -6.95 6.56
CA PHE A 149 0.71 -7.12 6.31
C PHE A 149 1.21 -8.50 6.73
N ARG A 150 2.21 -9.01 6.02
CA ARG A 150 3.00 -10.20 6.38
C ARG A 150 4.48 -9.86 6.32
N LYS A 151 5.27 -10.47 7.21
CA LYS A 151 6.72 -10.25 7.28
C LYS A 151 7.42 -11.13 6.25
N VAL A 152 8.16 -10.50 5.33
CA VAL A 152 9.06 -11.20 4.39
C VAL A 152 10.45 -11.29 5.02
N ASP A 153 10.91 -10.17 5.57
CA ASP A 153 12.13 -10.01 6.35
C ASP A 153 12.00 -8.75 7.23
N GLU A 154 13.10 -8.26 7.81
CA GLU A 154 13.07 -7.11 8.73
C GLU A 154 12.58 -5.81 8.08
N ASP A 155 12.95 -5.58 6.83
CA ASP A 155 12.74 -4.34 6.09
C ASP A 155 11.73 -4.50 4.94
N THR A 156 11.04 -5.64 4.85
CA THR A 156 10.05 -5.90 3.80
C THR A 156 8.78 -6.52 4.31
N ARG A 157 7.67 -5.94 3.86
CA ARG A 157 6.32 -6.46 4.09
C ARG A 157 5.67 -6.78 2.77
N PHE A 158 5.00 -7.92 2.73
CA PHE A 158 4.08 -8.24 1.66
C PHE A 158 2.66 -8.07 2.17
N ALA A 159 1.78 -7.46 1.37
CA ALA A 159 0.49 -7.00 1.85
C ALA A 159 -0.61 -7.28 0.84
N VAL A 160 -1.81 -7.49 1.39
CA VAL A 160 -3.06 -7.59 0.65
C VAL A 160 -3.99 -6.48 1.13
N MET A 161 -4.61 -5.79 0.18
CA MET A 161 -5.66 -4.82 0.46
C MET A 161 -7.03 -5.52 0.39
N ASP A 162 -7.68 -5.65 1.54
CA ASP A 162 -9.07 -6.08 1.66
C ASP A 162 -9.96 -4.83 1.57
N VAL A 163 -10.87 -4.80 0.59
CA VAL A 163 -11.71 -3.64 0.30
C VAL A 163 -13.14 -4.07 0.00
N LYS A 164 -14.09 -3.50 0.73
CA LYS A 164 -15.50 -3.89 0.63
C LYS A 164 -16.22 -3.24 -0.56
N SER A 165 -15.92 -1.98 -0.88
CA SER A 165 -16.63 -1.20 -1.91
C SER A 165 -16.21 -1.50 -3.34
N LEU A 166 -15.07 -2.16 -3.54
CA LEU A 166 -14.58 -2.55 -4.86
C LEU A 166 -15.16 -3.92 -5.21
N ASN A 167 -16.06 -3.95 -6.20
CA ASN A 167 -16.65 -5.18 -6.71
C ASN A 167 -15.67 -5.89 -7.67
N SER A 168 -14.60 -6.46 -7.12
CA SER A 168 -13.62 -7.27 -7.85
C SER A 168 -13.51 -8.65 -7.19
N ASP A 169 -13.39 -9.67 -8.03
CA ASP A 169 -13.03 -11.05 -7.66
C ASP A 169 -11.54 -11.21 -7.33
N LYS A 170 -10.75 -10.14 -7.49
CA LYS A 170 -9.30 -10.11 -7.29
C LYS A 170 -8.95 -9.27 -6.08
N SER A 171 -7.83 -9.62 -5.44
CA SER A 171 -7.22 -8.82 -4.38
C SER A 171 -6.06 -7.99 -4.93
N TYR A 172 -5.85 -6.82 -4.33
CA TYR A 172 -4.73 -5.94 -4.66
C TYR A 172 -3.54 -6.24 -3.75
N PHE A 173 -2.44 -6.67 -4.36
CA PHE A 173 -1.21 -7.00 -3.65
C PHE A 173 -0.15 -5.92 -3.82
N PHE A 174 0.57 -5.64 -2.74
CA PHE A 174 1.66 -4.68 -2.76
C PHE A 174 2.77 -5.05 -1.78
N VAL A 175 3.92 -4.44 -1.99
CA VAL A 175 5.13 -4.60 -1.19
C VAL A 175 5.48 -3.27 -0.57
N LEU A 176 5.92 -3.31 0.68
CA LEU A 176 6.50 -2.17 1.39
C LEU A 176 7.96 -2.48 1.73
N GLU A 177 8.85 -1.57 1.37
CA GLU A 177 10.29 -1.60 1.68
C GLU A 177 10.61 -0.47 2.65
N ARG A 178 11.23 -0.77 3.80
CA ARG A 178 11.51 0.22 4.85
C ARG A 178 12.56 1.23 4.38
N MET A 179 12.30 2.50 4.58
CA MET A 179 13.21 3.58 4.21
C MET A 179 14.05 4.04 5.40
N ARG A 180 15.20 3.41 5.61
CA ARG A 180 16.14 3.82 6.67
C ARG A 180 16.77 5.19 6.36
N GLY A 181 16.85 6.05 7.38
CA GLY A 181 17.52 7.36 7.30
C GLY A 181 16.77 8.45 6.54
N LYS A 182 15.60 8.16 5.95
CA LYS A 182 14.76 9.16 5.30
C LYS A 182 13.61 9.55 6.23
N ALA A 183 13.76 10.70 6.90
CA ALA A 183 12.68 11.26 7.70
C ALA A 183 11.65 11.94 6.79
N PHE A 184 10.38 11.56 6.93
CA PHE A 184 9.25 12.31 6.40
C PHE A 184 8.43 12.84 7.57
N ARG A 185 8.15 14.15 7.56
CA ARG A 185 7.21 14.79 8.48
C ARG A 185 6.09 15.41 7.64
N PRO A 186 4.83 14.94 7.78
CA PRO A 186 3.68 15.39 6.99
C PRO A 186 3.45 16.91 6.96
#